data_AF-A0A925AJQ4-F1
#
_entry.id   AF-A0A925AJQ4-F1
#
_cell.length_a   1.000
_cell.length_b   1.000
_cell.length_c   1.000
_cell.angle_alpha   90.00
_cell.angle_beta   90.00
_cell.angle_gamma   90.00
#
_symmetry.space_group_name_H-M   'P 1'
#
loop_
_entity.id
_entity.type
_entity.pdbx_description
1 polymer ?
#
loop_
_entity_poly.entity_id
_entity_poly.type
_entity_poly.pdbx_seq_one_letter_code
_entity_poly.pdbx_strand_id
1 'polypeptide(L)' 'MAHKKGAGSSDNGRDSKSKRLGVKLFGGQHAVAGNVIIRQRGTQFHAGDNV' A
#
# COMPACT_ATOMS: atom_id res chain seq x y z
N MET A 1 29.84 -28.08 28.89
CA MET A 1 28.92 -27.61 27.83
C MET A 1 27.50 -27.95 28.23
N ALA A 2 26.61 -26.95 28.24
CA ALA A 2 25.16 -27.03 27.94
C ALA A 2 24.44 -25.85 28.60
N HIS A 3 24.74 -24.62 28.15
CA HIS A 3 23.75 -23.56 28.31
C HIS A 3 22.60 -23.91 27.38
N LYS A 4 21.43 -24.18 27.96
CA LYS A 4 20.21 -24.37 27.19
C LYS A 4 20.00 -23.11 26.37
N LYS A 5 20.21 -23.19 25.05
CA LYS A 5 19.66 -22.18 24.13
C LYS A 5 18.15 -22.31 24.29
N GLY A 6 17.56 -21.50 25.16
CA GLY A 6 16.12 -21.27 25.17
C GLY A 6 15.78 -20.74 23.79
N ALA A 7 15.32 -21.62 22.90
CA ALA A 7 14.82 -21.22 21.60
C ALA A 7 13.52 -20.46 21.86
N GLY A 8 13.62 -19.13 21.97
CA GLY A 8 12.45 -18.27 21.95
C GLY A 8 11.77 -18.45 20.61
N SER A 9 10.60 -19.10 20.61
CA SER A 9 9.71 -19.12 19.46
C SER A 9 9.44 -17.68 19.06
N SER A 10 9.79 -17.29 17.83
CA SER A 10 9.46 -15.97 17.33
C SER A 10 7.97 -15.97 16.96
N ASP A 11 7.15 -15.28 17.74
CA ASP A 11 5.70 -15.11 17.52
C ASP A 11 5.38 -13.97 16.53
N ASN A 12 6.35 -13.64 15.68
CA ASN A 12 6.31 -12.52 14.75
C ASN A 12 6.09 -13.03 13.32
N GLY A 13 4.86 -13.49 13.03
CA GLY A 13 4.44 -13.98 11.71
C GLY A 13 3.22 -13.25 11.12
N ARG A 14 2.76 -12.16 11.76
CA ARG A 14 1.56 -11.42 11.32
C ARG A 14 1.93 -10.37 10.29
N ASP A 15 1.41 -10.52 9.08
CA ASP A 15 1.45 -9.49 8.05
C ASP A 15 0.05 -9.26 7.46
N SER A 16 -0.21 -8.03 7.04
CA SER A 16 -1.45 -7.63 6.39
C SER A 16 -1.34 -7.76 4.88
N LYS A 17 -2.43 -8.11 4.20
CA LYS A 17 -2.43 -8.11 2.73
C LYS A 17 -2.26 -6.67 2.21
N SER A 18 -1.35 -6.52 1.24
CA SER A 18 -1.15 -5.26 0.51
C SER A 18 -2.46 -4.71 -0.05
N LYS A 19 -2.65 -3.39 0.08
CA LYS A 19 -3.83 -2.67 -0.41
C LYS A 19 -3.68 -2.15 -1.83
N ARG A 20 -2.54 -2.43 -2.50
CA ARG A 20 -2.25 -2.04 -3.90
C ARG A 20 -2.52 -0.56 -4.15
N LEU A 21 -2.02 0.29 -3.24
CA LEU A 21 -2.06 1.74 -3.33
C LEU A 21 -1.23 2.24 -4.53
N GLY A 22 -1.26 3.55 -4.76
CA GLY A 22 -0.48 4.24 -5.79
C GLY A 22 -1.30 4.74 -6.97
N VAL A 23 -0.58 5.34 -7.92
CA VAL A 23 -1.10 5.89 -9.17
C VAL A 23 -1.64 4.75 -10.05
N LYS A 24 -2.77 5.01 -10.70
CA LYS A 24 -3.48 4.10 -11.61
C LYS A 24 -3.55 4.65 -13.02
N LEU A 25 -3.62 5.97 -13.14
CA LEU A 25 -3.54 6.67 -14.41
C LEU A 25 -2.46 7.76 -14.31
N PHE A 26 -1.51 7.74 -15.25
CA PHE A 26 -0.42 8.72 -15.34
C PHE A 26 -0.77 9.85 -16.31
N GLY A 27 -0.04 10.97 -16.23
CA GLY A 27 -0.24 12.11 -17.11
C GLY A 27 -0.11 11.73 -18.60
N GLY A 28 -1.04 12.21 -19.42
CA GLY A 28 -1.09 11.92 -20.86
C GLY A 28 -1.84 10.64 -21.25
N GLN A 29 -2.31 9.85 -20.28
CA GLN A 29 -3.17 8.71 -20.57
C GLN A 29 -4.64 9.16 -20.68
N HIS A 30 -5.39 8.52 -21.58
CA HIS A 30 -6.81 8.83 -21.77
C HIS A 30 -7.64 8.36 -20.56
N ALA A 31 -8.39 9.28 -19.95
CA ALA A 31 -9.33 8.99 -18.87
C ALA A 31 -10.76 8.98 -19.41
N VAL A 32 -11.57 8.03 -18.93
CA VAL A 32 -13.03 8.07 -19.07
C VAL A 32 -13.61 8.42 -17.71
N ALA A 33 -14.77 9.07 -17.67
CA ALA A 33 -15.47 9.36 -16.42
C ALA A 33 -15.66 8.07 -15.59
N GLY A 34 -15.31 8.13 -14.30
CA GLY A 34 -15.33 6.99 -13.39
C GLY A 34 -14.01 6.22 -13.27
N ASN A 35 -12.99 6.55 -14.07
CA ASN A 35 -11.65 5.97 -13.88
C ASN A 35 -11.03 6.42 -12.56
N VAL A 36 -10.31 5.52 -11.91
CA VAL A 36 -9.53 5.85 -10.71
C VAL A 36 -8.16 6.37 -11.16
N ILE A 37 -7.78 7.56 -10.70
CA ILE A 37 -6.47 8.16 -10.99
C ILE A 37 -5.42 7.72 -9.95
N ILE A 38 -5.72 7.83 -8.66
CA ILE A 38 -4.83 7.45 -7.55
C ILE A 38 -5.60 6.71 -6.46
N ARG A 39 -4.98 5.68 -5.86
CA ARG A 39 -5.46 5.08 -4.60
C ARG A 39 -4.44 5.35 -3.50
N GLN A 40 -4.75 6.27 -2.59
CA GLN A 40 -3.83 6.71 -1.54
C GLN A 40 -4.41 6.51 -0.13
N ARG A 41 -3.55 6.65 0.87
CA ARG A 41 -3.93 6.79 2.29
C ARG A 41 -3.60 8.22 2.69
N GLY A 42 -4.57 8.94 3.25
CA GLY A 42 -4.48 10.39 3.38
C GLY A 42 -4.53 11.10 2.03
N THR A 43 -4.22 12.39 2.03
CA THR A 43 -4.29 13.27 0.85
C THR A 43 -2.91 13.77 0.48
N GLN A 44 -2.09 12.90 -0.10
CA GLN A 44 -0.79 13.31 -0.64
C GLN A 44 -0.97 14.08 -1.96
N PHE A 45 -1.91 13.62 -2.78
CA PHE A 45 -2.37 14.32 -3.98
C PHE A 45 -3.76 14.88 -3.73
N HIS A 46 -3.95 16.17 -4.01
CA HIS A 46 -5.24 16.84 -3.90
C HIS A 46 -6.00 16.74 -5.22
N ALA A 47 -7.33 16.57 -5.15
CA ALA A 47 -8.18 16.62 -6.34
C ALA A 47 -8.15 18.04 -6.93
N GLY A 48 -7.89 18.13 -8.23
CA GLY A 48 -7.99 19.35 -9.00
C GLY A 48 -9.29 19.39 -9.81
N ASP A 49 -9.36 20.26 -10.80
CA ASP A 49 -10.55 20.36 -11.65
C ASP A 49 -10.82 19.05 -12.41
N ASN A 50 -12.07 18.57 -12.33
CA ASN A 50 -12.57 17.35 -12.99
C ASN A 50 -11.91 16.02 -12.54
N VAL A 51 -11.52 15.91 -11.27
CA VAL A 51 -10.91 14.71 -10.64
C VAL A 51 -11.62 14.29 -9.37
#